data_AF-A0A1M6M5U8-F1
#
_entry.id   AF-A0A1M6M5U8-F1
#
_cell.length_a   1.000
_cell.length_b   1.000
_cell.length_c   1.000
_cell.angle_alpha   90.00
_cell.angle_beta   90.00
_cell.angle_gamma   90.00
#
_symmetry.space_group_name_H-M   'P 1'
#
loop_
_entity.id
_entity.type
_entity.pdbx_description
1 polymer ?
#
loop_
_entity_poly.entity_id
_entity_poly.type
_entity_poly.pdbx_seq_one_letter_code
_entity_poly.pdbx_strand_id
1 'polypeptide(L)'
;MTILTEKQVTELCVFIEKRIEKNGCDHSLRNTFEWAENNGIDKDDLIDILESNGGFCDCEVTYNLPEDCDLEIEPENKELDSKNPFKTSLLYKQSENKIYTKALFSDSEYSHNNYTKDRELLIPAPYGFKPKKRVRKSMHFFNGTETELPTEIGVVKEIEPINGRDFAKMVRDLKLKSLAKFSERDADYYLSRIEKVDIGKPMGMHFMEKTGIGGTKIELRIHKVIFRK
;
A
#
# COMPACT_ATOMS: atom_id res chain seq x y z
N MET A 1 -11.13 15.78 0.11
CA MET A 1 -11.25 16.08 -1.34
C MET A 1 -12.49 15.36 -1.82
N THR A 2 -13.47 16.11 -2.29
CA THR A 2 -14.72 15.54 -2.81
C THR A 2 -14.44 14.76 -4.08
N ILE A 3 -14.78 13.47 -4.08
CA ILE A 3 -14.67 12.56 -5.22
C ILE A 3 -15.97 12.55 -6.00
N LEU A 4 -17.09 12.39 -5.29
CA LEU A 4 -18.44 12.56 -5.84
C LEU A 4 -19.19 13.57 -4.98
N THR A 5 -19.85 14.51 -5.63
CA THR A 5 -20.87 15.34 -4.98
C THR A 5 -22.11 14.48 -4.66
N GLU A 6 -22.93 14.89 -3.70
CA GLU A 6 -24.23 14.29 -3.40
C GLU A 6 -25.05 13.97 -4.66
N LYS A 7 -25.11 14.95 -5.58
CA LYS A 7 -25.80 14.80 -6.86
C LYS A 7 -25.19 13.68 -7.71
N GLN A 8 -23.87 13.61 -7.77
CA GLN A 8 -23.15 12.57 -8.50
C GLN A 8 -23.30 11.18 -7.87
N VAL A 9 -23.38 11.09 -6.55
CA VAL A 9 -23.71 9.83 -5.84
C VAL A 9 -25.08 9.33 -6.29
N THR A 10 -26.07 10.22 -6.27
CA THR A 10 -27.44 9.90 -6.71
C THR A 10 -27.48 9.48 -8.18
N GLU A 11 -26.80 10.23 -9.06
CA GLU A 11 -26.74 9.93 -10.50
C GLU A 11 -26.05 8.59 -10.78
N LEU A 12 -25.01 8.24 -10.04
CA LEU A 12 -24.33 6.94 -10.11
C LEU A 12 -25.28 5.81 -9.71
N CYS A 13 -25.94 5.91 -8.55
CA CYS A 13 -26.88 4.88 -8.08
C CYS A 13 -28.01 4.67 -9.09
N VAL A 14 -28.66 5.74 -9.55
CA VAL A 14 -29.74 5.67 -10.55
C VAL A 14 -29.26 5.06 -11.87
N PHE A 15 -28.03 5.35 -12.31
CA PHE A 15 -27.47 4.77 -13.53
C PHE A 15 -27.27 3.26 -13.39
N ILE A 16 -26.75 2.81 -12.25
CA ILE A 16 -26.50 1.40 -11.96
C ILE A 16 -27.82 0.63 -11.81
N GLU A 17 -28.76 1.14 -11.01
CA GLU A 17 -30.06 0.50 -10.75
C GLU A 17 -30.79 0.17 -12.05
N LYS A 18 -30.93 1.16 -12.95
CA LYS A 18 -31.58 0.97 -14.27
C LYS A 18 -30.97 -0.16 -15.09
N ARG A 19 -29.67 -0.43 -14.92
CA ARG A 19 -28.94 -1.47 -15.66
C ARG A 19 -29.01 -2.81 -14.96
N ILE A 20 -28.97 -2.84 -13.63
CA ILE A 20 -29.18 -4.05 -12.83
C ILE A 20 -30.62 -4.56 -12.99
N GLU A 21 -31.61 -3.68 -12.98
CA GLU A 21 -33.02 -4.06 -13.20
C GLU A 21 -33.21 -4.77 -14.54
N LYS A 22 -32.49 -4.34 -15.58
CA LYS A 22 -32.60 -4.91 -16.93
C LYS A 22 -31.80 -6.19 -17.12
N ASN A 23 -30.59 -6.28 -16.55
CA ASN A 23 -29.61 -7.30 -16.91
C ASN A 23 -29.15 -8.19 -15.74
N GLY A 24 -29.60 -7.88 -14.51
CA GLY A 24 -29.03 -8.43 -13.29
C GLY A 24 -27.65 -7.86 -12.96
N CYS A 25 -27.17 -8.14 -11.74
CA CYS A 25 -25.81 -7.82 -11.36
C CYS A 25 -24.87 -8.98 -11.72
N ASP A 26 -23.74 -8.68 -12.37
CA ASP A 26 -22.69 -9.64 -12.71
C ASP A 26 -21.55 -9.68 -11.69
N HIS A 27 -21.76 -9.08 -10.50
CA HIS A 27 -20.79 -8.94 -9.42
C HIS A 27 -19.49 -8.22 -9.81
N SER A 28 -19.54 -7.37 -10.84
CA SER A 28 -18.44 -6.47 -11.22
C SER A 28 -18.81 -5.00 -10.96
N LEU A 29 -17.83 -4.10 -11.10
CA LEU A 29 -18.01 -2.64 -11.11
C LEU A 29 -18.13 -2.10 -12.54
N ARG A 30 -18.60 -2.92 -13.50
CA ARG A 30 -18.61 -2.55 -14.92
C ARG A 30 -19.44 -1.29 -15.18
N ASN A 31 -20.65 -1.22 -14.64
CA ASN A 31 -21.52 -0.06 -14.88
C ASN A 31 -21.01 1.17 -14.12
N THR A 32 -20.49 0.98 -12.91
CA THR A 32 -19.81 2.03 -12.14
C THR A 32 -18.68 2.68 -12.94
N PHE A 33 -17.80 1.88 -13.53
CA PHE A 33 -16.66 2.41 -14.29
C PHE A 33 -17.08 3.06 -15.60
N GLU A 34 -18.11 2.53 -16.26
CA GLU A 34 -18.69 3.19 -17.43
C GLU A 34 -19.28 4.56 -17.08
N TRP A 35 -19.99 4.65 -15.95
CA TRP A 35 -20.50 5.93 -15.46
C TRP A 35 -19.38 6.91 -15.13
N ALA A 36 -18.33 6.45 -14.43
CA ALA A 36 -17.20 7.26 -14.03
C ALA A 36 -16.46 7.87 -15.23
N GLU A 37 -16.20 7.04 -16.25
CA GLU A 37 -15.55 7.47 -17.50
C GLU A 37 -16.37 8.54 -18.22
N ASN A 38 -17.70 8.35 -18.32
CA ASN A 38 -18.60 9.31 -18.95
C ASN A 38 -18.70 10.65 -18.20
N ASN A 39 -18.38 10.67 -16.90
CA ASN A 39 -18.46 11.86 -16.05
C ASN A 39 -17.08 12.46 -15.70
N GLY A 40 -16.00 11.93 -16.28
CA GLY A 40 -14.64 12.41 -16.03
C GLY A 40 -14.17 12.22 -14.58
N ILE A 41 -14.69 11.20 -13.90
CA ILE A 41 -14.31 10.85 -12.53
C ILE A 41 -13.03 10.00 -12.57
N ASP A 42 -12.04 10.35 -11.75
CA ASP A 42 -10.84 9.53 -11.60
C ASP A 42 -11.21 8.16 -11.03
N LYS A 43 -10.86 7.12 -11.78
CA LYS A 43 -11.25 5.75 -11.46
C LYS A 43 -10.58 5.23 -10.19
N ASP A 44 -9.35 5.63 -9.93
CA ASP A 44 -8.61 5.13 -8.77
C ASP A 44 -9.18 5.73 -7.50
N ASP A 45 -9.43 7.04 -7.49
CA ASP A 45 -10.06 7.73 -6.35
C ASP A 45 -11.51 7.27 -6.14
N LEU A 46 -12.24 6.96 -7.21
CA LEU A 46 -13.58 6.37 -7.10
C LEU A 46 -13.54 4.99 -6.46
N ILE A 47 -12.62 4.11 -6.87
CA ILE A 47 -12.49 2.78 -6.25
C ILE A 47 -12.19 2.93 -4.76
N ASP A 48 -11.26 3.81 -4.39
CA ASP A 48 -10.86 4.04 -3.00
C ASP A 48 -12.08 4.41 -2.13
N ILE A 49 -12.96 5.30 -2.60
CA ILE A 49 -14.14 5.72 -1.85
C ILE A 49 -15.25 4.67 -1.84
N LEU A 50 -15.46 3.93 -2.94
CA LEU A 50 -16.44 2.84 -3.00
C LEU A 50 -16.08 1.71 -2.05
N GLU A 51 -14.83 1.24 -2.08
CA GLU A 51 -14.40 0.14 -1.20
C GLU A 51 -14.40 0.55 0.28
N SER A 52 -14.25 1.84 0.59
CA SER A 52 -14.31 2.36 1.97
C SER A 52 -15.74 2.37 2.51
N ASN A 53 -16.73 2.44 1.60
CA ASN A 53 -18.14 2.27 1.89
C ASN A 53 -18.63 0.84 1.60
N GLY A 54 -17.75 -0.12 1.30
CA GLY A 54 -18.12 -1.51 1.05
C GLY A 54 -18.75 -1.79 -0.32
N GLY A 55 -18.52 -0.96 -1.34
CA GLY A 55 -18.97 -1.17 -2.73
C GLY A 55 -17.95 -1.92 -3.58
N PHE A 56 -18.02 -3.26 -3.64
CA PHE A 56 -17.12 -4.09 -4.45
C PHE A 56 -17.77 -4.63 -5.75
N CYS A 57 -19.10 -4.63 -5.83
CA CYS A 57 -19.89 -4.79 -7.06
C CYS A 57 -20.83 -3.61 -7.28
N ASP A 58 -21.33 -3.44 -8.50
CA ASP A 58 -22.38 -2.48 -8.84
C ASP A 58 -23.60 -2.60 -7.90
N CYS A 59 -23.96 -3.82 -7.48
CA CYS A 59 -25.00 -4.05 -6.48
C CYS A 59 -24.70 -3.42 -5.11
N GLU A 60 -23.50 -3.60 -4.61
CA GLU A 60 -23.07 -3.09 -3.32
C GLU A 60 -22.87 -1.57 -3.36
N VAL A 61 -22.48 -1.01 -4.51
CA VAL A 61 -22.45 0.44 -4.72
C VAL A 61 -23.83 1.05 -4.47
N THR A 62 -24.89 0.48 -5.05
CA THR A 62 -26.25 0.98 -4.82
C THR A 62 -26.76 0.75 -3.39
N TYR A 63 -26.29 -0.30 -2.70
CA TYR A 63 -26.76 -0.62 -1.35
C TYR A 63 -26.01 0.06 -0.22
N ASN A 64 -24.71 0.31 -0.38
CA ASN A 64 -23.83 0.68 0.72
C ASN A 64 -23.35 2.13 0.66
N LEU A 65 -23.51 2.82 -0.46
CA LEU A 65 -23.18 4.24 -0.52
C LEU A 65 -24.16 5.05 0.35
N PRO A 66 -23.66 6.03 1.13
CA PRO A 66 -24.51 6.92 1.89
C PRO A 66 -25.33 7.82 0.96
N GLU A 67 -26.57 8.09 1.36
CA GLU A 67 -27.48 9.02 0.69
C GLU A 67 -27.25 10.46 1.20
N ASP A 68 -27.67 11.45 0.40
CA ASP A 68 -27.74 12.87 0.77
C ASP A 68 -26.41 13.48 1.28
N CYS A 69 -25.26 12.97 0.83
CA CYS A 69 -23.97 13.55 1.18
C CYS A 69 -22.92 13.44 0.07
N ASP A 70 -21.92 14.33 0.15
CA ASP A 70 -20.71 14.25 -0.66
C ASP A 70 -19.85 13.06 -0.21
N LEU A 71 -19.28 12.33 -1.18
CA LEU A 71 -18.27 11.32 -0.93
C LEU A 71 -16.89 11.95 -1.01
N GLU A 72 -16.30 12.13 0.16
CA GLU A 72 -14.99 12.74 0.32
C GLU A 72 -13.94 11.71 0.73
N ILE A 73 -12.75 11.83 0.14
CA ILE A 73 -11.55 11.26 0.75
C ILE A 73 -11.02 12.30 1.72
N GLU A 74 -11.03 12.00 3.02
CA GLU A 74 -10.34 12.86 3.99
C GLU A 74 -8.89 13.04 3.53
N PRO A 75 -8.39 14.28 3.44
CA PRO A 75 -6.97 14.46 3.24
C PRO A 75 -6.27 13.85 4.45
N GLU A 76 -5.57 12.73 4.25
CA GLU A 76 -4.63 12.21 5.24
C GLU A 76 -3.80 13.39 5.77
N ASN A 77 -3.55 13.43 7.07
CA ASN A 77 -2.89 14.55 7.76
C ASN A 77 -1.45 14.76 7.21
N LYS A 78 -1.34 15.46 6.08
CA LYS A 78 -0.19 15.42 5.16
C LYS A 78 1.10 16.01 5.73
N GLU A 79 1.02 16.95 6.67
CA GLU A 79 2.22 17.63 7.20
C GLU A 79 3.10 16.70 8.04
N LEU A 80 2.52 15.90 8.95
CA LEU A 80 3.25 14.93 9.77
C LEU A 80 3.78 13.76 8.94
N ASP A 81 3.02 13.34 7.93
CA ASP A 81 3.34 12.18 7.09
C ASP A 81 4.40 12.47 6.05
N SER A 82 4.51 13.73 5.61
CA SER A 82 5.54 14.16 4.66
C SER A 82 6.98 13.99 5.16
N LYS A 83 7.18 14.01 6.49
CA LYS A 83 8.48 13.91 7.17
C LYS A 83 8.84 12.47 7.56
N ASN A 84 7.86 11.58 7.70
CA ASN A 84 8.06 10.15 8.01
C ASN A 84 7.17 9.29 7.11
N PRO A 85 7.41 9.28 5.79
CA PRO A 85 6.53 8.65 4.82
C PRO A 85 6.50 7.12 4.95
N PHE A 86 7.54 6.52 5.53
CA PHE A 86 7.59 5.08 5.80
C PHE A 86 6.99 4.72 7.17
N LYS A 87 6.49 5.69 7.94
CA LYS A 87 5.93 5.50 9.30
C LYS A 87 6.84 4.68 10.22
N THR A 88 8.15 4.86 10.09
CA THR A 88 9.12 4.22 10.98
C THR A 88 8.88 4.69 12.41
N SER A 89 8.68 3.76 13.35
CA SER A 89 8.28 4.06 14.75
C SER A 89 9.14 5.17 15.34
N LEU A 90 8.54 6.24 15.87
CA LEU A 90 9.27 7.38 16.44
C LEU A 90 10.16 7.00 17.64
N LEU A 91 9.87 5.88 18.29
CA LEU A 91 10.66 5.34 19.40
C LEU A 91 11.91 4.58 18.94
N TYR A 92 12.02 4.27 17.64
CA TYR A 92 13.19 3.61 17.11
C TYR A 92 14.42 4.51 17.22
N LYS A 93 15.46 3.99 17.89
CA LYS A 93 16.78 4.58 18.00
C LYS A 93 17.69 3.95 16.97
N GLN A 94 18.19 4.79 16.07
CA GLN A 94 19.13 4.36 15.04
C GLN A 94 20.42 3.84 15.66
N SER A 95 20.98 2.77 15.11
CA SER A 95 22.31 2.30 15.50
C SER A 95 23.37 3.03 14.66
N GLU A 96 24.35 3.65 15.31
CA GLU A 96 25.46 4.30 14.60
C GLU A 96 26.40 3.25 13.99
N ASN A 97 26.71 3.40 12.70
CA ASN A 97 27.68 2.58 11.95
C ASN A 97 27.46 1.06 12.03
N LYS A 98 26.26 0.61 12.38
CA LYS A 98 25.94 -0.81 12.42
C LYS A 98 25.97 -1.40 11.01
N ILE A 99 26.62 -2.55 10.88
CA ILE A 99 26.76 -3.27 9.63
C ILE A 99 25.70 -4.36 9.56
N TYR A 100 25.01 -4.42 8.42
CA TYR A 100 23.99 -5.40 8.10
C TYR A 100 24.43 -6.24 6.90
N THR A 101 24.05 -7.52 6.90
CA THR A 101 24.42 -8.50 5.86
C THR A 101 23.20 -9.18 5.27
N LYS A 102 22.00 -8.69 5.56
CA LYS A 102 20.74 -9.26 5.09
C LYS A 102 19.76 -8.17 4.65
N ALA A 103 19.04 -8.44 3.57
CA ALA A 103 17.91 -7.64 3.12
C ALA A 103 16.81 -8.54 2.53
N LEU A 104 15.68 -7.94 2.13
CA LEU A 104 14.57 -8.64 1.49
C LEU A 104 14.69 -8.57 -0.02
N PHE A 105 14.49 -9.71 -0.66
CA PHE A 105 14.47 -9.84 -2.10
C PHE A 105 13.23 -10.58 -2.54
N SER A 106 12.82 -10.33 -3.79
CA SER A 106 11.80 -11.13 -4.44
C SER A 106 12.29 -12.56 -4.62
N ASP A 107 11.32 -13.47 -4.61
CA ASP A 107 11.53 -14.87 -4.91
C ASP A 107 10.33 -15.42 -5.70
N SER A 108 10.64 -16.04 -6.83
CA SER A 108 9.66 -16.63 -7.73
C SER A 108 8.82 -17.76 -7.10
N GLU A 109 9.26 -18.34 -5.98
CA GLU A 109 8.47 -19.32 -5.22
C GLU A 109 7.15 -18.71 -4.70
N TYR A 110 7.13 -17.41 -4.40
CA TYR A 110 5.96 -16.71 -3.91
C TYR A 110 5.27 -15.95 -5.06
N SER A 111 4.40 -16.63 -5.80
CA SER A 111 3.77 -16.10 -7.02
C SER A 111 2.48 -15.30 -6.81
N HIS A 112 1.83 -15.41 -5.63
CA HIS A 112 0.55 -14.76 -5.38
C HIS A 112 0.76 -13.29 -5.01
N ASN A 113 0.20 -12.37 -5.79
CA ASN A 113 0.37 -10.92 -5.63
C ASN A 113 1.84 -10.46 -5.59
N ASN A 114 2.73 -11.22 -6.23
CA ASN A 114 4.13 -10.85 -6.44
C ASN A 114 4.36 -10.56 -7.93
N TYR A 115 4.56 -9.29 -8.25
CA TYR A 115 4.72 -8.83 -9.63
C TYR A 115 6.16 -8.41 -9.94
N THR A 116 7.06 -8.52 -8.95
CA THR A 116 8.47 -8.14 -9.09
C THR A 116 9.26 -9.21 -9.84
N LYS A 117 10.43 -8.82 -10.33
CA LYS A 117 11.39 -9.74 -10.95
C LYS A 117 12.06 -10.61 -9.88
N ASP A 118 12.38 -11.85 -10.22
CA ASP A 118 13.09 -12.74 -9.30
C ASP A 118 14.42 -12.12 -8.84
N ARG A 119 14.71 -12.22 -7.54
CA ARG A 119 15.89 -11.65 -6.88
C ARG A 119 16.03 -10.13 -6.96
N GLU A 120 14.92 -9.43 -7.19
CA GLU A 120 14.88 -7.97 -7.10
C GLU A 120 14.90 -7.53 -5.63
N LEU A 121 15.66 -6.49 -5.28
CA LEU A 121 15.68 -5.94 -3.91
C LEU A 121 14.32 -5.29 -3.59
N LEU A 122 13.84 -5.50 -2.37
CA LEU A 122 12.52 -5.07 -1.93
C LEU A 122 12.60 -4.05 -0.80
N ILE A 123 11.96 -2.89 -1.00
CA ILE A 123 11.87 -1.81 -0.01
C ILE A 123 10.40 -1.57 0.35
N PRO A 124 10.04 -1.36 1.64
CA PRO A 124 8.67 -1.04 2.03
C PRO A 124 8.11 0.11 1.19
N ALA A 125 6.90 -0.02 0.65
CA ALA A 125 6.25 1.12 0.02
C ALA A 125 5.88 2.15 1.11
N PRO A 126 6.02 3.46 0.84
CA PRO A 126 5.56 4.49 1.76
C PRO A 126 4.07 4.34 2.11
N TYR A 127 3.69 4.83 3.28
CA TYR A 127 2.30 4.96 3.67
C TYR A 127 1.53 5.83 2.67
N GLY A 128 0.34 5.38 2.26
CA GLY A 128 -0.49 6.05 1.24
C GLY A 128 0.04 5.95 -0.20
N PHE A 129 1.13 5.21 -0.47
CA PHE A 129 1.63 5.05 -1.83
C PHE A 129 0.73 4.10 -2.64
N LYS A 130 0.18 4.57 -3.77
CA LYS A 130 -0.65 3.74 -4.65
C LYS A 130 0.21 2.70 -5.41
N PRO A 131 -0.14 1.40 -5.37
CA PRO A 131 0.64 0.36 -6.03
C PRO A 131 0.45 0.38 -7.55
N LYS A 132 1.51 0.06 -8.32
CA LYS A 132 1.42 -0.01 -9.80
C LYS A 132 0.61 -1.22 -10.32
N LYS A 133 0.26 -2.16 -9.44
CA LYS A 133 -0.56 -3.36 -9.69
C LYS A 133 -1.39 -3.66 -8.46
N ARG A 134 -2.57 -4.26 -8.63
CA ARG A 134 -3.48 -4.56 -7.51
C ARG A 134 -2.81 -5.47 -6.46
N VAL A 135 -2.86 -5.04 -5.21
CA VAL A 135 -2.56 -5.81 -3.99
C VAL A 135 -3.82 -5.90 -3.12
N ARG A 136 -3.84 -6.77 -2.12
CA ARG A 136 -5.00 -6.87 -1.21
C ARG A 136 -5.10 -5.62 -0.33
N LYS A 137 -6.30 -5.05 -0.16
CA LYS A 137 -6.54 -3.86 0.69
C LYS A 137 -6.08 -4.05 2.14
N SER A 138 -6.21 -5.26 2.68
CA SER A 138 -5.79 -5.59 4.05
C SER A 138 -4.28 -5.76 4.22
N MET A 139 -3.51 -5.73 3.13
CA MET A 139 -2.08 -5.93 3.12
C MET A 139 -1.38 -4.67 2.62
N HIS A 140 -0.22 -4.38 3.18
CA HIS A 140 0.70 -3.44 2.54
C HIS A 140 1.73 -4.22 1.72
N PHE A 141 2.58 -3.51 0.99
CA PHE A 141 3.47 -4.11 0.02
C PHE A 141 4.88 -3.50 0.06
N PHE A 142 5.83 -4.27 -0.47
CA PHE A 142 7.15 -3.79 -0.85
C PHE A 142 7.14 -3.40 -2.33
N ASN A 143 7.95 -2.41 -2.69
CA ASN A 143 8.28 -2.10 -4.07
C ASN A 143 9.60 -2.78 -4.45
N GLY A 144 9.61 -3.39 -5.62
CA GLY A 144 10.84 -3.79 -6.29
C GLY A 144 11.66 -2.58 -6.74
N THR A 145 12.98 -2.64 -6.58
CA THR A 145 13.92 -1.56 -6.91
C THR A 145 14.30 -1.45 -8.39
N GLU A 146 13.90 -2.39 -9.23
CA GLU A 146 14.12 -2.41 -10.69
C GLU A 146 12.82 -2.15 -11.46
N THR A 147 11.74 -2.85 -11.10
CA THR A 147 10.44 -2.86 -11.78
C THR A 147 9.46 -1.85 -11.18
N GLU A 148 9.68 -1.43 -9.93
CA GLU A 148 8.70 -0.68 -9.12
C GLU A 148 7.34 -1.37 -8.99
N LEU A 149 7.27 -2.66 -9.27
CA LEU A 149 6.06 -3.44 -9.09
C LEU A 149 5.93 -3.88 -7.62
N PRO A 150 4.70 -4.05 -7.12
CA PRO A 150 4.48 -4.40 -5.74
C PRO A 150 4.64 -5.91 -5.50
N THR A 151 5.01 -6.27 -4.27
CA THR A 151 4.90 -7.63 -3.74
C THR A 151 4.52 -7.60 -2.26
N GLU A 152 3.65 -8.52 -1.83
CA GLU A 152 3.24 -8.64 -0.42
C GLU A 152 4.30 -9.36 0.44
N ILE A 153 5.18 -10.15 -0.19
CA ILE A 153 6.15 -11.02 0.48
C ILE A 153 7.55 -10.79 -0.09
N GLY A 154 8.53 -10.69 0.80
CA GLY A 154 9.96 -10.73 0.48
C GLY A 154 10.67 -11.85 1.23
N VAL A 155 11.79 -12.32 0.70
CA VAL A 155 12.59 -13.38 1.30
C VAL A 155 13.92 -12.79 1.80
N VAL A 156 14.32 -13.20 2.99
CA VAL A 156 15.62 -12.81 3.55
C VAL A 156 16.74 -13.44 2.73
N LYS A 157 17.60 -12.62 2.12
CA LYS A 157 18.81 -13.05 1.42
C LYS A 157 20.02 -12.30 1.96
N GLU A 158 21.20 -12.90 1.76
CA GLU A 158 22.47 -12.26 2.09
C GLU A 158 22.76 -11.11 1.13
N ILE A 159 23.41 -10.08 1.64
CA ILE A 159 23.96 -8.96 0.89
C ILE A 159 25.39 -8.69 1.35
N GLU A 160 26.14 -7.99 0.51
CA GLU A 160 27.43 -7.43 0.92
C GLU A 160 27.26 -6.55 2.18
N PRO A 161 28.18 -6.63 3.15
CA PRO A 161 28.10 -5.87 4.39
C PRO A 161 27.94 -4.37 4.12
N ILE A 162 26.87 -3.77 4.66
CA ILE A 162 26.51 -2.37 4.43
C ILE A 162 25.91 -1.74 5.68
N ASN A 163 26.15 -0.46 5.91
CA ASN A 163 25.49 0.30 6.98
C ASN A 163 24.17 0.96 6.48
N GLY A 164 23.35 1.43 7.40
CA GLY A 164 22.08 2.09 7.06
C GLY A 164 22.24 3.34 6.18
N ARG A 165 23.34 4.10 6.32
CA ARG A 165 23.60 5.31 5.54
C ARG A 165 23.82 4.99 4.07
N ASP A 166 24.74 4.06 3.81
CA ASP A 166 25.14 3.66 2.47
C ASP A 166 24.00 2.90 1.78
N PHE A 167 23.26 2.07 2.53
CA PHE A 167 22.07 1.39 2.00
C PHE A 167 20.98 2.40 1.59
N ALA A 168 20.69 3.40 2.44
CA ALA A 168 19.73 4.43 2.10
C ALA A 168 20.18 5.27 0.90
N LYS A 169 21.48 5.57 0.80
CA LYS A 169 22.05 6.27 -0.35
C LYS A 169 21.89 5.44 -1.63
N MET A 170 22.27 4.16 -1.60
CA MET A 170 22.12 3.21 -2.70
C MET A 170 20.67 3.19 -3.20
N VAL A 171 19.69 3.08 -2.30
CA VAL A 171 18.26 3.07 -2.67
C VAL A 171 17.82 4.39 -3.29
N ARG A 172 18.25 5.55 -2.75
CA ARG A 172 17.90 6.86 -3.32
C ARG A 172 18.56 7.12 -4.67
N ASP A 173 19.76 6.59 -4.90
CA ASP A 173 20.49 6.72 -6.17
C ASP A 173 19.77 6.01 -7.34
N LEU A 174 18.82 5.10 -7.05
CA LEU A 174 17.93 4.50 -8.05
C LEU A 174 16.92 5.50 -8.64
N LYS A 175 16.74 6.67 -8.01
CA LYS A 175 15.85 7.75 -8.47
C LYS A 175 14.37 7.35 -8.64
N LEU A 176 13.91 6.36 -7.88
CA LEU A 176 12.51 5.94 -7.86
C LEU A 176 11.68 6.93 -7.03
N LYS A 177 10.56 7.41 -7.58
CA LYS A 177 9.70 8.42 -6.92
C LYS A 177 9.20 7.95 -5.55
N SER A 178 8.85 6.66 -5.44
CA SER A 178 8.39 6.03 -4.19
C SER A 178 9.46 6.00 -3.10
N LEU A 179 10.75 5.98 -3.46
CA LEU A 179 11.85 5.78 -2.53
C LEU A 179 12.74 7.04 -2.35
N ALA A 180 12.39 8.15 -2.99
CA ALA A 180 13.18 9.39 -2.94
C ALA A 180 13.42 9.93 -1.53
N LYS A 181 12.50 9.66 -0.60
CA LYS A 181 12.57 10.07 0.81
C LYS A 181 13.06 8.97 1.76
N PHE A 182 13.53 7.82 1.26
CA PHE A 182 13.98 6.71 2.09
C PHE A 182 15.23 7.12 2.86
N SER A 183 15.09 7.41 4.15
CA SER A 183 16.15 8.02 4.96
C SER A 183 17.13 6.97 5.50
N GLU A 184 18.27 7.43 6.02
CA GLU A 184 19.21 6.57 6.75
C GLU A 184 18.53 5.84 7.93
N ARG A 185 17.62 6.54 8.62
CA ARG A 185 16.83 5.97 9.72
C ARG A 185 15.86 4.89 9.26
N ASP A 186 15.22 5.08 8.10
CA ASP A 186 14.29 4.09 7.54
C ASP A 186 15.04 2.84 7.08
N ALA A 187 16.21 3.01 6.47
CA ALA A 187 17.09 1.91 6.10
C ALA A 187 17.58 1.13 7.32
N ASP A 188 18.08 1.82 8.35
CA ASP A 188 18.53 1.18 9.59
C ASP A 188 17.39 0.42 10.28
N TYR A 189 16.20 1.02 10.36
CA TYR A 189 15.01 0.34 10.85
C TYR A 189 14.69 -0.91 10.03
N TYR A 190 14.56 -0.78 8.70
CA TYR A 190 14.28 -1.88 7.79
C TYR A 190 15.26 -3.04 7.96
N LEU A 191 16.57 -2.77 7.93
CA LEU A 191 17.61 -3.79 8.08
C LEU A 191 17.59 -4.43 9.48
N SER A 192 17.36 -3.64 10.53
CA SER A 192 17.26 -4.14 11.91
C SER A 192 16.10 -5.13 12.12
N ARG A 193 15.02 -5.01 11.34
CA ARG A 193 13.88 -5.95 11.38
C ARG A 193 14.23 -7.31 10.76
N ILE A 194 15.24 -7.34 9.89
CA ILE A 194 15.63 -8.50 9.08
C ILE A 194 16.83 -9.22 9.69
N GLU A 195 17.74 -8.52 10.36
CA GLU A 195 19.06 -9.05 10.79
C GLU A 195 19.00 -10.39 11.53
N LYS A 196 18.01 -10.56 12.43
CA LYS A 196 17.82 -11.74 13.29
C LYS A 196 16.96 -12.83 12.65
N VAL A 197 16.57 -12.64 11.40
CA VAL A 197 15.78 -13.59 10.64
C VAL A 197 16.72 -14.46 9.80
N ASP A 198 16.46 -15.77 9.78
CA ASP A 198 17.27 -16.71 9.01
C ASP A 198 17.07 -16.47 7.51
N ILE A 199 18.12 -16.76 6.74
CA ILE A 199 18.08 -16.69 5.28
C ILE A 199 17.03 -17.66 4.74
N GLY A 200 16.35 -17.28 3.67
CA GLY A 200 15.28 -18.05 3.04
C GLY A 200 13.94 -17.94 3.77
N LYS A 201 13.83 -17.19 4.87
CA LYS A 201 12.53 -16.99 5.53
C LYS A 201 11.71 -15.89 4.84
N PRO A 202 10.40 -16.11 4.65
CA PRO A 202 9.50 -15.11 4.11
C PRO A 202 9.17 -14.05 5.17
N MET A 203 9.11 -12.81 4.74
CA MET A 203 8.74 -11.65 5.52
C MET A 203 7.70 -10.82 4.79
N GLY A 204 6.82 -10.20 5.56
CA GLY A 204 5.74 -9.35 5.10
C GLY A 204 5.79 -8.03 5.83
N MET A 205 4.90 -7.13 5.45
CA MET A 205 4.74 -5.88 6.16
C MET A 205 3.28 -5.42 6.25
N HIS A 206 3.00 -4.62 7.28
CA HIS A 206 1.75 -3.89 7.43
C HIS A 206 2.02 -2.60 8.19
N PHE A 207 1.04 -1.70 8.19
CA PHE A 207 1.00 -0.59 9.12
C PHE A 207 0.10 -0.94 10.29
N MET A 208 0.63 -0.79 11.50
CA MET A 208 -0.11 -1.01 12.73
C MET A 208 -0.70 0.31 13.18
N GLU A 209 -2.02 0.36 13.25
CA GLU A 209 -2.76 1.47 13.82
C GLU A 209 -2.93 1.29 15.33
N LYS A 210 -2.67 2.34 16.10
CA LYS A 210 -2.88 2.40 17.54
C LYS A 210 -3.60 3.68 17.91
N THR A 211 -4.85 3.54 18.31
CA THR A 211 -5.67 4.65 18.80
C THR A 211 -5.49 4.79 20.31
N GLY A 212 -5.19 6.00 20.77
CA GLY A 212 -5.08 6.31 22.19
C GLY A 212 -5.54 7.74 22.50
N ILE A 213 -5.33 8.16 23.74
CA ILE A 213 -5.77 9.48 24.25
C ILE A 213 -5.14 10.65 23.46
N GLY A 214 -4.00 10.42 22.79
CA GLY A 214 -3.32 11.39 21.93
C GLY A 214 -3.58 11.22 20.43
N GLY A 215 -4.67 10.55 20.03
CA GLY A 215 -5.02 10.29 18.64
C GLY A 215 -4.48 8.97 18.08
N THR A 216 -4.70 8.78 16.78
CA THR A 216 -4.28 7.59 16.03
C THR A 216 -2.80 7.68 15.65
N LYS A 217 -2.03 6.64 15.99
CA LYS A 217 -0.64 6.46 15.57
C LYS A 217 -0.53 5.30 14.60
N ILE A 218 0.19 5.52 13.50
CA ILE A 218 0.43 4.52 12.47
C ILE A 218 1.93 4.20 12.45
N GLU A 219 2.28 2.91 12.54
CA GLU A 219 3.68 2.47 12.56
C GLU A 219 3.93 1.30 11.58
N LEU A 220 5.04 1.38 10.83
CA LEU A 220 5.51 0.29 9.98
C LEU A 220 5.91 -0.94 10.80
N ARG A 221 5.39 -2.10 10.40
CA ARG A 221 5.78 -3.41 10.94
C ARG A 221 6.27 -4.32 9.83
N ILE A 222 7.55 -4.69 9.89
CA ILE A 222 8.13 -5.76 9.08
C ILE A 222 8.26 -7.01 9.97
N HIS A 223 7.70 -8.12 9.52
CA HIS A 223 7.49 -9.31 10.34
C HIS A 223 7.66 -10.60 9.54
N LYS A 224 7.96 -11.71 10.23
CA LYS A 224 8.02 -13.05 9.62
C LYS A 224 6.62 -13.46 9.18
N VAL A 225 6.50 -14.04 7.98
CA VAL A 225 5.25 -14.64 7.49
C VAL A 225 5.28 -16.13 7.80
N ILE A 226 4.15 -16.66 8.28
CA ILE A 226 3.97 -18.09 8.52
C ILE A 226 2.86 -18.55 7.60
N PHE A 227 3.20 -19.38 6.62
CA PHE A 227 2.21 -20.08 5.82
C PHE A 227 1.70 -21.27 6.62
N ARG A 228 0.38 -21.33 6.84
CA ARG A 228 -0.25 -22.57 7.26
C ARG A 228 -0.20 -23.51 6.06
N LYS A 229 0.48 -24.65 6.24
CA LYS A 229 0.42 -25.77 5.30
C LYS A 229 -0.96 -26.40 5.33
#